data_AF-A0AAP0RX35-F1
#
_entry.id   AF-A0AAP0RX35-F1
#
_cell.length_a   1.000
_cell.length_b   1.000
_cell.length_c   1.000
_cell.angle_alpha   90.00
_cell.angle_beta   90.00
_cell.angle_gamma   90.00
#
_symmetry.space_group_name_H-M   'P 1'
#
loop_
_entity.id
_entity.type
_entity.pdbx_description
1 polymer ?
#
loop_
_entity_poly.entity_id
_entity_poly.type
_entity_poly.pdbx_seq_one_letter_code
_entity_poly.pdbx_strand_id
1 'polypeptide(L)'
;MCNPPFFESMEEAGLNPKTSCGGTPEEMVCPGGEEAFITRIIEDSVILKQSFRWYTSMVGRKSNLKILISKLREVGVTIVKTTEFVQGQTCRWGLAWSFVPPARKMISPHMAEKNVLSFMLEGLQRQFSAINVFQQIPGTLLVRATLQQRDGPGSGNS
;
A
#
# COMPACT_ATOMS: atom_id res chain seq x y z
N MET A 1 -4.67 2.57 2.08
CA MET A 1 -3.71 1.92 1.16
C MET A 1 -3.37 2.92 0.09
N CYS A 2 -2.09 3.08 -0.24
CA CYS A 2 -1.62 3.97 -1.29
C CYS A 2 -0.82 3.20 -2.34
N ASN A 3 -1.03 3.51 -3.63
CA ASN A 3 -0.15 3.12 -4.72
C ASN A 3 0.54 4.39 -5.23
N PRO A 4 1.78 4.65 -4.82
CA PRO A 4 2.43 5.92 -5.08
C PRO A 4 2.89 6.03 -6.54
N PRO A 5 3.04 7.26 -7.07
CA PRO A 5 3.73 7.49 -8.33
C PRO A 5 5.18 7.01 -8.22
N PHE A 6 5.63 6.22 -9.19
CA PHE A 6 6.91 5.50 -9.11
C PHE A 6 8.12 6.27 -9.65
N PHE A 7 7.88 7.34 -10.40
CA PHE A 7 8.91 8.05 -11.16
C PHE A 7 9.05 9.51 -10.72
N GLU A 8 10.25 10.07 -10.88
CA GLU A 8 10.51 11.49 -10.60
C GLU A 8 10.21 12.38 -11.80
N SER A 9 10.30 11.84 -13.02
CA SER A 9 9.98 12.55 -14.25
C SER A 9 9.39 11.62 -15.31
N MET A 10 8.70 12.20 -16.30
CA MET A 10 8.18 11.43 -17.43
C MET A 10 9.29 10.88 -18.32
N GLU A 11 10.45 11.55 -18.35
CA GLU A 11 11.64 11.05 -19.04
C GLU A 11 12.14 9.76 -18.40
N GLU A 12 12.23 9.73 -17.07
CA GLU A 12 12.59 8.51 -16.33
C GLU A 12 11.58 7.38 -16.55
N ALA A 13 10.28 7.72 -16.58
CA ALA A 13 9.24 6.74 -16.88
C ALA A 13 9.42 6.15 -18.29
N GLY A 14 9.73 6.98 -19.30
CA GLY A 14 9.91 6.55 -20.70
C GLY A 14 11.13 5.65 -20.94
N LEU A 15 12.14 5.68 -20.07
CA LEU A 15 13.33 4.82 -20.16
C LEU A 15 13.08 3.38 -19.73
N ASN A 16 11.93 3.09 -19.10
CA ASN A 16 11.65 1.77 -18.57
C ASN A 16 10.82 0.97 -19.59
N PRO A 17 11.40 0.01 -20.34
CA PRO A 17 10.67 -0.73 -21.38
C PRO A 17 9.51 -1.59 -20.83
N LYS A 18 9.37 -1.69 -19.50
CA LYS A 18 8.28 -2.38 -18.80
C LYS A 18 7.12 -1.46 -18.40
N THR A 19 7.18 -0.16 -18.67
CA THR A 19 6.09 0.79 -18.37
C THR A 19 5.16 0.93 -19.56
N SER A 20 4.33 -0.08 -19.79
CA SER A 20 3.07 0.10 -20.52
C SER A 20 2.04 0.74 -19.58
N CYS A 21 2.38 1.88 -18.99
CA CYS A 21 1.57 2.54 -17.98
C CYS A 21 0.65 3.54 -18.68
N GLY A 22 -0.62 3.16 -18.87
CA GLY A 22 -1.68 4.07 -19.33
C GLY A 22 -2.22 4.98 -18.21
N GLY A 23 -1.40 5.32 -17.21
CA GLY A 23 -1.78 6.23 -16.13
C GLY A 23 -1.69 7.69 -16.57
N THR A 24 -2.30 8.60 -15.82
CA THR A 24 -2.10 10.04 -16.06
C THR A 24 -0.68 10.45 -15.61
N PRO A 25 -0.13 11.57 -16.12
CA PRO A 25 1.17 12.08 -15.67
C PRO A 25 1.27 12.20 -14.14
N GLU A 26 0.19 12.62 -13.48
CA GLU A 26 0.09 12.78 -12.03
C GLU A 26 0.09 11.44 -11.27
N GLU A 27 -0.36 10.35 -11.91
CA GLU A 27 -0.28 9.00 -11.35
C GLU A 27 1.10 8.37 -11.54
N MET A 28 1.87 8.86 -12.51
CA MET A 28 3.17 8.30 -12.85
C MET A 28 4.32 9.03 -12.16
N VAL A 29 4.19 10.35 -11.96
CA VAL A 29 5.30 11.22 -11.57
C VAL A 29 5.00 12.03 -10.32
N CYS A 30 5.99 12.13 -9.43
CA CYS A 30 6.00 13.07 -8.32
C CYS A 30 7.41 13.66 -8.14
N PRO A 31 7.55 14.95 -7.78
CA PRO A 31 8.85 15.50 -7.42
C PRO A 31 9.54 14.69 -6.31
N GLY A 32 10.80 14.28 -6.53
CA GLY A 32 11.54 13.36 -5.64
C GLY A 32 11.07 11.89 -5.71
N GLY A 33 10.19 11.58 -6.65
CA GLY A 33 9.70 10.24 -6.96
C GLY A 33 8.98 9.53 -5.82
N GLU A 34 8.99 8.20 -5.91
CA GLU A 34 8.36 7.32 -4.93
C GLU A 34 8.86 7.56 -3.50
N GLU A 35 10.18 7.75 -3.32
CA GLU A 35 10.77 7.89 -2.00
C GLU A 35 10.25 9.13 -1.28
N ALA A 36 10.29 10.30 -1.94
CA ALA A 36 9.79 11.54 -1.36
C ALA A 36 8.28 11.46 -1.08
N PHE A 37 7.52 10.87 -2.00
CA PHE A 37 6.08 10.71 -1.83
C PHE A 37 5.74 9.86 -0.59
N ILE A 38 6.34 8.67 -0.45
CA ILE A 38 6.07 7.82 0.71
C ILE A 38 6.62 8.45 1.99
N THR A 39 7.75 9.16 1.94
CA THR A 39 8.30 9.88 3.09
C THR A 39 7.30 10.90 3.64
N ARG A 40 6.60 11.65 2.78
CA ARG A 40 5.54 12.57 3.20
C ARG A 40 4.36 11.85 3.86
N ILE A 41 3.97 10.69 3.33
CA ILE A 41 2.94 9.85 3.98
C ILE A 41 3.41 9.37 5.37
N ILE A 42 4.69 9.02 5.53
CA ILE A 42 5.26 8.66 6.83
C ILE A 42 5.17 9.85 7.79
N GLU A 43 5.52 11.06 7.35
CA GLU A 43 5.44 12.28 8.14
C GLU A 43 3.99 12.60 8.56
N ASP A 44 3.03 12.51 7.64
CA ASP A 44 1.60 12.67 7.95
C ASP A 44 1.13 11.61 8.95
N SER A 45 1.63 10.38 8.83
CA SER A 45 1.30 9.30 9.77
C SER A 45 1.79 9.58 11.19
N VAL A 46 2.88 10.36 11.36
CA VAL A 46 3.36 10.78 12.69
C VAL A 46 2.37 11.73 13.36
N ILE A 47 1.62 12.53 12.60
CA ILE A 47 0.59 13.42 13.13
C ILE A 47 -0.67 12.60 13.44
N LEU A 48 -1.08 11.71 12.53
CA LEU A 48 -2.30 10.92 12.64
C LEU A 48 -2.20 9.76 13.66
N LYS A 49 -0.99 9.25 13.92
CA LYS A 49 -0.64 8.19 14.88
C LYS A 49 -1.58 6.98 14.86
N GLN A 50 -2.48 6.91 15.83
CA GLN A 50 -3.35 5.76 16.09
C GLN A 50 -4.75 5.95 15.51
N SER A 51 -5.00 7.07 14.82
CA SER A 51 -6.22 7.30 14.04
C SER A 51 -6.44 6.20 13.00
N PHE A 52 -5.35 5.62 12.50
CA PHE A 52 -5.38 4.43 11.67
C PHE A 52 -4.55 3.32 12.31
N ARG A 53 -5.08 2.09 12.28
CA ARG A 53 -4.34 0.93 12.80
C ARG A 53 -3.18 0.53 11.88
N TRP A 54 -3.34 0.70 10.58
CA TRP A 54 -2.33 0.37 9.58
C TRP A 54 -2.25 1.44 8.50
N TYR A 55 -1.03 1.87 8.24
CA TYR A 55 -0.66 2.63 7.05
C TYR A 55 0.05 1.68 6.09
N THR A 56 -0.23 1.80 4.80
CA THR A 56 0.28 0.87 3.77
C THR A 56 0.60 1.59 2.48
N SER A 57 1.73 1.21 1.86
CA SER A 57 2.13 1.66 0.53
C SER A 57 2.72 0.51 -0.29
N MET A 58 2.47 0.51 -1.60
CA MET A 58 3.29 -0.28 -2.53
C MET A 58 4.61 0.43 -2.78
N VAL A 59 5.67 -0.34 -3.03
CA VAL A 59 7.02 0.12 -3.34
C VAL A 59 7.50 -0.58 -4.61
N GLY A 60 7.92 0.21 -5.59
CA GLY A 60 8.41 -0.18 -6.91
C GLY A 60 9.90 -0.46 -6.94
N ARG A 61 10.70 0.19 -6.09
CA ARG A 61 12.16 0.02 -6.04
C ARG A 61 12.63 -0.54 -4.71
N LYS A 62 13.43 -1.61 -4.77
CA LYS A 62 14.01 -2.25 -3.57
C LYS A 62 14.97 -1.34 -2.80
N SER A 63 15.62 -0.40 -3.48
CA SER A 63 16.46 0.64 -2.85
C SER A 63 15.62 1.53 -1.92
N ASN A 64 14.49 2.03 -2.42
CA ASN A 64 13.57 2.89 -1.69
C ASN A 64 13.02 2.16 -0.46
N LEU A 65 12.67 0.88 -0.58
CA LEU A 65 12.18 0.09 0.55
C LEU A 65 13.13 0.13 1.75
N LYS A 66 14.45 0.03 1.52
CA LYS A 66 15.44 0.06 2.61
C LYS A 66 15.47 1.42 3.30
N ILE A 67 15.45 2.50 2.52
CA ILE A 67 15.45 3.88 3.01
C ILE A 67 14.19 4.15 3.84
N LEU A 68 13.02 3.75 3.32
CA LEU A 68 11.73 3.94 3.98
C LEU A 68 11.62 3.15 5.29
N ILE A 69 12.13 1.92 5.35
CA ILE A 69 12.20 1.15 6.61
C ILE A 69 13.08 1.89 7.64
N SER A 70 14.18 2.48 7.22
CA SER A 70 15.04 3.28 8.11
C SER A 70 14.29 4.49 8.65
N LYS A 71 13.60 5.24 7.78
CA LYS A 71 12.80 6.40 8.16
C LYS A 71 11.67 6.03 9.13
N LEU A 72 10.99 4.92 8.89
CA LEU A 72 9.94 4.41 9.78
C LEU A 72 10.46 4.13 11.20
N ARG A 73 11.67 3.57 11.31
CA ARG A 73 12.32 3.35 12.61
C ARG A 73 12.66 4.67 13.29
N GLU A 74 13.15 5.63 12.54
CA GLU A 74 13.53 6.97 13.02
C GLU A 74 12.33 7.72 13.61
N VAL A 75 11.16 7.63 12.97
CA VAL A 75 9.92 8.27 13.46
C VAL A 75 9.18 7.48 14.56
N GLY A 76 9.75 6.36 15.01
CA GLY A 76 9.28 5.61 16.17
C GLY A 76 7.99 4.81 15.94
N VAL A 77 7.78 4.24 14.75
CA VAL A 77 6.67 3.29 14.55
C VAL A 77 6.88 2.03 15.39
N THR A 78 5.80 1.45 15.91
CA THR A 78 5.86 0.26 16.78
C THR A 78 6.05 -1.02 15.98
N ILE A 79 5.51 -1.06 14.76
CA ILE A 79 5.53 -2.24 13.90
C ILE A 79 5.82 -1.82 12.46
N VAL A 80 6.74 -2.54 11.82
CA VAL A 80 6.96 -2.51 10.37
C VAL A 80 6.80 -3.92 9.83
N LYS A 81 6.07 -4.06 8.72
CA LYS A 81 5.88 -5.31 7.98
C LYS A 81 6.15 -5.06 6.50
N THR A 82 6.75 -6.04 5.86
CA THR A 82 7.00 -6.02 4.42
C THR A 82 6.57 -7.33 3.79
N THR A 83 6.14 -7.28 2.54
CA THR A 83 5.90 -8.45 1.71
C THR A 83 6.39 -8.19 0.29
N GLU A 84 6.62 -9.25 -0.46
CA GLU A 84 7.01 -9.18 -1.86
C GLU A 84 5.85 -9.66 -2.74
N PHE A 85 5.64 -8.98 -3.86
CA PHE A 85 4.67 -9.30 -4.89
C PHE A 85 5.42 -9.53 -6.20
N VAL A 86 5.42 -10.78 -6.68
CA VAL A 86 6.11 -11.17 -7.91
C VAL A 86 5.06 -11.58 -8.95
N GLN A 87 5.02 -10.88 -10.08
CA GLN A 87 4.13 -11.16 -11.20
C GLN A 87 4.95 -11.16 -12.50
N GLY A 88 5.24 -12.35 -13.02
CA GLY A 88 6.13 -12.51 -14.17
C GLY A 88 7.50 -11.90 -13.90
N GLN A 89 7.90 -10.92 -14.71
CA GLN A 89 9.18 -10.21 -14.55
C GLN A 89 9.10 -8.94 -13.68
N THR A 90 7.93 -8.64 -13.11
CA THR A 90 7.69 -7.45 -12.32
C THR A 90 7.66 -7.83 -10.85
N CYS A 91 8.58 -7.24 -10.08
CA CYS A 91 8.61 -7.36 -8.63
C CYS A 91 8.20 -6.03 -7.99
N ARG A 92 7.36 -6.10 -6.96
CA ARG A 92 6.93 -4.99 -6.11
C ARG A 92 7.01 -5.42 -4.65
N TRP A 93 7.05 -4.46 -3.73
CA TRP A 93 7.04 -4.73 -2.31
C TRP A 93 5.87 -4.01 -1.64
N GLY A 94 5.16 -4.69 -0.75
CA GLY A 94 4.21 -4.04 0.14
C GLY A 94 4.94 -3.59 1.41
N LEU A 95 4.77 -2.33 1.79
CA LEU A 95 5.25 -1.76 3.05
C LEU A 95 4.05 -1.40 3.93
N ALA A 96 4.05 -1.88 5.17
CA ALA A 96 2.99 -1.60 6.15
C ALA A 96 3.58 -1.22 7.50
N TRP A 97 3.00 -0.21 8.16
CA TRP A 97 3.42 0.21 9.49
C TRP A 97 2.26 0.60 10.39
N SER A 98 2.51 0.57 11.70
CA SER A 98 1.54 0.92 12.74
C SER A 98 2.23 1.64 13.89
N PHE A 99 1.48 2.55 14.54
CA PHE A 99 1.84 3.13 15.84
C PHE A 99 1.13 2.43 17.01
N VAL A 100 0.31 1.41 16.74
CA VAL A 100 -0.33 0.64 17.79
C VAL A 100 0.62 -0.48 18.23
N PRO A 101 0.95 -0.60 19.53
CA PRO A 101 1.77 -1.69 20.01
C PRO A 101 1.14 -3.07 19.69
N PRO A 102 1.96 -4.12 19.51
CA PRO A 102 1.45 -5.48 19.46
C PRO A 102 0.60 -5.75 20.71
N ALA A 103 -0.59 -6.32 20.53
CA ALA A 103 -1.36 -6.79 21.67
C ALA A 103 -0.50 -7.79 22.45
N ARG A 104 -0.31 -7.56 23.75
CA ARG A 104 0.33 -8.55 24.61
C ARG A 104 -0.49 -9.82 24.49
N LYS A 105 0.09 -10.87 23.89
CA LYS A 105 -0.48 -12.20 23.98
C LYS A 105 -0.39 -12.58 25.45
N MET A 106 -1.50 -12.47 26.17
CA MET A 106 -1.66 -13.18 27.43
C MET A 106 -1.61 -14.66 27.05
N ILE A 107 -0.42 -15.24 27.10
CA ILE A 107 -0.26 -16.68 26.93
C ILE A 107 -0.87 -17.26 28.21
N SER A 108 -2.15 -17.66 28.14
CA SER A 108 -2.65 -18.69 29.03
C SER A 108 -1.72 -19.89 28.86
N PRO A 109 -1.16 -20.47 29.93
CA PRO A 109 -0.25 -21.61 29.84
C PRO A 109 -0.92 -22.88 29.28
N HIS A 110 -2.22 -22.82 28.96
CA HIS A 110 -2.99 -23.92 28.43
C HIS A 110 -3.31 -23.71 26.94
N MET A 111 -2.50 -24.35 26.07
CA MET A 111 -2.67 -24.70 24.65
C MET A 111 -1.50 -24.25 23.77
N ALA A 112 -0.41 -25.03 23.86
CA ALA A 112 0.59 -25.08 22.82
C ALA A 112 0.14 -26.09 21.76
N GLU A 113 -0.64 -25.65 20.77
CA GLU A 113 -0.76 -26.36 19.50
C GLU A 113 -0.27 -25.49 18.35
N LYS A 114 0.80 -25.99 17.72
CA LYS A 114 1.52 -25.39 16.61
C LYS A 114 0.69 -25.57 15.34
N ASN A 115 -0.12 -24.57 14.99
CA ASN A 115 -0.64 -24.47 13.62
C ASN A 115 0.23 -23.50 12.83
N VAL A 116 1.13 -24.08 12.05
CA VAL A 116 1.84 -23.41 10.95
C VAL A 116 0.78 -23.11 9.88
N LEU A 117 0.27 -21.87 9.87
CA LEU A 117 -0.56 -21.39 8.75
C LEU A 117 0.37 -21.05 7.59
N SER A 118 0.76 -22.07 6.84
CA SER A 118 1.21 -21.93 5.46
C SER A 118 0.04 -21.40 4.65
N PHE A 119 0.14 -20.15 4.17
CA PHE A 119 -0.79 -19.61 3.18
C PHE A 119 -0.42 -20.17 1.79
N MET A 120 -0.49 -21.49 1.61
CA MET A 120 -0.55 -22.03 0.26
C MET A 120 -1.98 -21.87 -0.24
N LEU A 121 -2.18 -20.97 -1.20
CA LEU A 121 -3.40 -20.85 -2.00
C LEU A 121 -3.45 -22.04 -2.97
N GLU A 122 -3.66 -23.24 -2.45
CA GLU A 122 -4.05 -24.39 -3.26
C GLU A 122 -5.56 -24.61 -3.13
N GLY A 123 -6.26 -24.48 -4.25
CA GLY A 123 -7.68 -24.85 -4.36
C GLY A 123 -8.65 -23.68 -4.30
N LEU A 124 -8.58 -22.72 -5.22
CA LEU A 124 -9.75 -21.90 -5.55
C LEU A 124 -10.42 -22.46 -6.80
N GLN A 125 -11.61 -23.06 -6.63
CA GLN A 125 -12.50 -23.33 -7.74
C GLN A 125 -12.76 -22.04 -8.52
N ARG A 126 -12.76 -22.19 -9.83
CA ARG A 126 -12.74 -21.16 -10.87
C ARG A 126 -14.08 -20.44 -11.00
N GLN A 127 -14.64 -19.88 -9.94
CA GLN A 127 -15.77 -18.95 -10.02
C GLN A 127 -15.77 -18.09 -8.75
N PHE A 128 -15.15 -16.90 -8.76
CA PHE A 128 -15.56 -15.67 -8.05
C PHE A 128 -14.48 -14.61 -8.30
N SER A 129 -14.86 -13.46 -8.86
CA SER A 129 -13.96 -12.32 -9.13
C SER A 129 -13.59 -11.60 -7.84
N ALA A 130 -12.48 -10.83 -7.88
CA ALA A 130 -11.79 -10.14 -6.78
C ALA A 130 -12.62 -9.14 -5.94
N ILE A 131 -13.93 -9.07 -6.16
CA ILE A 131 -14.85 -8.14 -5.53
C ILE A 131 -15.56 -8.77 -4.31
N ASN A 132 -15.58 -10.11 -4.18
CA ASN A 132 -16.34 -10.78 -3.12
C ASN A 132 -15.56 -11.15 -1.85
N VAL A 133 -14.31 -10.68 -1.67
CA VAL A 133 -13.51 -10.97 -0.46
C VAL A 133 -13.67 -9.89 0.64
N PHE A 134 -14.44 -8.82 0.40
CA PHE A 134 -14.43 -7.63 1.26
C PHE A 134 -15.56 -7.52 2.30
N GLN A 135 -16.24 -8.61 2.64
CA GLN A 135 -17.21 -8.60 3.75
C GLN A 135 -17.02 -9.79 4.67
N GLN A 136 -15.98 -9.77 5.51
CA GLN A 136 -15.98 -10.64 6.70
C GLN A 136 -15.15 -10.19 7.90
N ILE A 137 -14.79 -8.90 7.99
CA ILE A 137 -14.19 -8.35 9.24
C ILE A 137 -15.11 -7.27 9.79
N PRO A 138 -15.84 -7.51 10.89
CA PRO A 138 -16.61 -6.48 11.56
C PRO A 138 -15.65 -5.38 12.07
N GLY A 139 -15.86 -4.14 11.65
CA GLY A 139 -15.22 -2.97 12.28
C GLY A 139 -14.14 -2.23 11.48
N THR A 140 -13.92 -2.53 10.20
CA THR A 140 -13.02 -1.70 9.37
C THR A 140 -13.84 -0.74 8.50
N LEU A 141 -13.91 0.52 8.93
CA LEU A 141 -14.39 1.60 8.06
C LEU A 141 -13.33 1.84 6.98
N LEU A 142 -13.55 1.27 5.78
CA LEU A 142 -12.74 1.55 4.61
C LEU A 142 -13.23 2.88 4.02
N VAL A 143 -12.48 3.97 4.23
CA VAL A 143 -12.76 5.25 3.59
C VAL A 143 -12.49 5.10 2.09
N ARG A 144 -13.57 4.93 1.33
CA ARG A 144 -13.60 5.03 -0.12
C ARG A 144 -13.47 6.51 -0.48
N ALA A 145 -12.29 6.95 -0.91
CA ALA A 145 -12.15 8.26 -1.53
C ALA A 145 -12.77 8.16 -2.95
N THR A 146 -14.05 8.50 -3.09
CA THR A 146 -14.63 8.82 -4.39
C THR A 146 -14.27 10.27 -4.71
N LEU A 147 -13.39 10.46 -5.69
CA LEU A 147 -13.25 11.74 -6.38
C LEU A 147 -14.59 12.06 -7.04
N GLN A 148 -15.24 13.07 -6.51
CA GLN A 148 -16.51 13.62 -6.94
C GLN A 148 -16.27 14.31 -8.28
N GLN A 149 -16.72 13.72 -9.39
CA GLN A 149 -16.90 14.46 -10.64
C GLN A 149 -17.94 15.55 -10.37
N ARG A 150 -17.48 16.81 -10.37
CA ARG A 150 -18.34 17.97 -10.58
C ARG A 150 -18.71 17.99 -12.05
N ASP A 151 -19.98 17.77 -12.35
CA ASP A 151 -20.56 18.22 -13.61
C ASP A 151 -20.47 19.76 -13.66
N GLY A 152 -19.87 20.27 -14.74
CA GLY A 152 -19.84 21.67 -15.16
C GLY A 152 -20.22 21.74 -16.64
N PRO A 153 -20.81 22.86 -17.10
CA PRO A 153 -21.98 22.85 -17.97
C PRO A 153 -21.67 22.52 -19.42
N GLY A 154 -22.63 21.84 -20.06
CA GLY A 154 -22.63 21.59 -21.50
C GLY A 154 -22.61 22.89 -22.30
N SER A 155 -21.54 23.07 -23.07
CA SER A 155 -21.50 23.98 -24.20
C SER A 155 -22.28 23.34 -25.37
N GLY A 156 -23.52 23.78 -25.55
CA GLY A 156 -24.29 23.54 -26.77
C GLY A 156 -23.87 24.53 -27.85
N ASN A 157 -23.37 24.02 -28.96
CA ASN A 157 -23.30 24.70 -30.24
C ASN A 157 -24.72 24.84 -30.82
N SER A 158 -25.14 26.06 -31.14
CA SER A 158 -25.87 26.49 -32.36
C SER A 158 -26.22 27.97 -32.23
#